data_AF-A0A351AAG9-F1
#
_entry.id   AF-A0A351AAG9-F1
#
_cell.length_a   1.000
_cell.length_b   1.000
_cell.length_c   1.000
_cell.angle_alpha   90.00
_cell.angle_beta   90.00
_cell.angle_gamma   90.00
#
_symmetry.space_group_name_H-M   'P 1'
#
loop_
_entity.id
_entity.type
_entity.pdbx_description
1 polymer ?
#
loop_
_entity_poly.entity_id
_entity_poly.type
_entity_poly.pdbx_seq_one_letter_code
_entity_poly.pdbx_strand_id
1 'polypeptide(L)'
;MKIPFDSLCLAAVVQECQPFVGGRIQKVLLAAPNELAVAIYKEREQYLLLSADPQFARAHWIARRPEGMDATPALTLFRRYLKEAKVAFVRQRGLDRVLEIGADGPEGPVVLVAELMGK
;
A
#
# COMPACT_ATOMS: atom_id res chain seq x y z
N MET A 1 -2.13 -20.21 -18.15
CA MET A 1 -1.82 -18.83 -18.56
C MET A 1 -1.50 -18.03 -17.30
N LYS A 2 -0.28 -17.53 -17.15
CA LYS A 2 0.12 -16.69 -15.99
C LYS A 2 -0.01 -15.25 -16.46
N ILE A 3 -1.10 -14.56 -16.08
CA ILE A 3 -1.29 -13.15 -16.43
C ILE A 3 -0.39 -12.33 -15.49
N PRO A 4 0.61 -11.60 -16.00
CA PRO A 4 1.48 -10.78 -15.17
C PRO A 4 0.71 -9.58 -14.61
N PHE A 5 1.14 -9.06 -13.46
CA PHE A 5 0.58 -7.83 -12.91
C PHE A 5 1.03 -6.63 -13.77
N ASP A 6 0.13 -6.14 -14.62
CA ASP A 6 0.37 -5.05 -15.56
C ASP A 6 -0.22 -3.71 -15.06
N SER A 7 -0.14 -2.66 -15.89
CA SER A 7 -0.65 -1.34 -15.54
C SER A 7 -2.17 -1.26 -15.50
N LEU A 8 -2.88 -2.11 -16.24
CA LEU A 8 -4.34 -2.19 -16.19
C LEU A 8 -4.80 -2.89 -14.92
N CYS A 9 -4.08 -3.92 -14.47
CA CYS A 9 -4.28 -4.53 -13.16
C CYS A 9 -4.13 -3.47 -12.06
N LEU A 10 -3.09 -2.64 -12.13
CA LEU A 10 -2.91 -1.56 -11.17
C LEU A 10 -4.04 -0.51 -11.23
N ALA A 11 -4.50 -0.15 -12.43
CA ALA A 11 -5.62 0.76 -12.59
C ALA A 11 -6.89 0.23 -11.89
N ALA A 12 -7.18 -1.06 -12.01
CA ALA A 12 -8.29 -1.71 -11.31
C ALA A 12 -8.11 -1.63 -9.78
N VAL A 13 -6.91 -1.94 -9.26
CA VAL A 13 -6.61 -1.82 -7.83
C VAL A 13 -6.80 -0.38 -7.34
N VAL A 14 -6.36 0.62 -8.10
CA VAL A 14 -6.56 2.05 -7.77
C VAL A 14 -8.04 2.40 -7.71
N GLN A 15 -8.87 1.88 -8.62
CA GLN A 15 -10.33 2.04 -8.56
C GLN A 15 -10.91 1.40 -7.30
N GLU A 16 -10.47 0.19 -6.94
CA GLU A 16 -10.86 -0.48 -5.70
C GLU A 16 -10.42 0.27 -4.44
N CYS A 17 -9.38 1.11 -4.52
CA CYS A 17 -8.94 1.96 -3.42
C CYS A 17 -9.76 3.23 -3.23
N GLN A 18 -10.52 3.70 -4.23
CA GLN A 18 -11.25 4.97 -4.13
C GLN A 18 -12.24 5.03 -2.94
N PRO A 19 -13.00 3.96 -2.61
CA PRO A 19 -13.84 3.95 -1.43
C PRO A 19 -13.10 4.21 -0.11
N PHE A 20 -11.78 3.95 -0.04
CA PHE A 20 -10.95 4.12 1.15
C PHE A 20 -10.25 5.49 1.23
N VAL A 21 -10.33 6.33 0.20
CA VAL A 21 -9.85 7.72 0.26
C VAL A 21 -10.60 8.49 1.34
N GLY A 22 -9.90 9.27 2.15
CA GLY A 22 -10.41 9.89 3.37
C GLY A 22 -10.43 8.97 4.60
N GLY A 23 -10.09 7.69 4.42
CA GLY A 23 -9.92 6.72 5.50
C GLY A 23 -8.63 6.94 6.29
N ARG A 24 -8.50 6.26 7.42
CA ARG A 24 -7.35 6.36 8.32
C ARG A 24 -6.49 5.12 8.28
N ILE A 25 -5.18 5.28 8.18
CA ILE A 25 -4.22 4.20 8.25
C ILE A 25 -4.06 3.76 9.71
N GLN A 26 -4.62 2.61 10.09
CA GLN A 26 -4.62 2.14 11.48
C GLN A 26 -3.41 1.25 11.81
N LYS A 27 -2.93 0.49 10.82
CA LYS A 27 -1.79 -0.43 11.00
C LYS A 27 -0.87 -0.38 9.80
N VAL A 28 0.41 -0.52 10.09
CA VAL A 28 1.48 -0.66 9.10
C VAL A 28 2.39 -1.78 9.59
N LEU A 29 2.61 -2.77 8.74
CA LEU A 29 3.39 -3.98 9.05
C LEU A 29 4.13 -4.46 7.80
N LEU A 30 5.24 -5.15 8.00
CA LEU A 30 5.89 -5.93 6.95
C LEU A 30 5.40 -7.38 7.03
N ALA A 31 4.81 -7.88 5.95
CA ALA A 31 4.41 -9.29 5.83
C ALA A 31 5.60 -10.16 5.37
N ALA A 32 6.54 -9.54 4.66
CA ALA A 32 7.84 -10.08 4.25
C ALA A 32 8.82 -8.91 4.05
N PRO A 33 10.14 -9.14 3.85
CA PRO A 33 11.11 -8.05 3.70
C PRO A 33 10.76 -7.01 2.63
N ASN A 34 10.12 -7.45 1.53
CA ASN A 34 9.69 -6.61 0.41
C ASN A 34 8.16 -6.49 0.30
N GLU A 35 7.42 -6.84 1.35
CA GLU A 35 5.95 -6.77 1.34
C GLU A 35 5.44 -5.93 2.52
N LEU A 36 4.88 -4.76 2.20
CA LEU A 36 4.28 -3.83 3.16
C LEU A 36 2.76 -3.99 3.13
N ALA A 37 2.14 -4.23 4.29
CA ALA A 37 0.69 -4.17 4.41
C ALA A 37 0.26 -2.92 5.18
N VAL A 38 -0.67 -2.18 4.60
CA VAL A 38 -1.25 -0.95 5.15
C VAL A 38 -2.73 -1.20 5.42
N ALA A 39 -3.13 -1.17 6.69
CA ALA A 39 -4.52 -1.28 7.08
C ALA A 39 -5.20 0.08 7.01
N ILE A 40 -6.19 0.23 6.15
CA ILE A 40 -6.97 1.44 5.97
C ILE A 40 -8.37 1.20 6.51
N TYR A 41 -8.80 2.05 7.44
CA TYR A 41 -10.14 2.04 7.99
C TYR A 41 -10.97 3.16 7.38
N LYS A 42 -12.06 2.76 6.71
CA LYS A 42 -13.17 3.64 6.34
C LYS A 42 -14.43 2.80 6.29
N GLU A 43 -15.28 2.95 7.32
CA GLU A 43 -16.43 2.09 7.65
C GLU A 43 -16.05 0.65 8.03
N ARG A 44 -15.09 0.06 7.31
CA ARG A 44 -14.44 -1.23 7.59
C ARG A 44 -12.92 -1.10 7.51
N GLU A 45 -12.20 -1.93 8.26
CA GLU A 45 -10.74 -2.11 8.12
C GLU A 45 -10.48 -3.07 6.95
N GLN A 46 -9.60 -2.69 6.02
CA GLN A 46 -9.06 -3.57 4.98
C GLN A 46 -7.55 -3.36 4.86
N TYR A 47 -6.83 -4.40 4.43
CA TYR A 47 -5.37 -4.37 4.31
C TYR A 47 -5.00 -4.31 2.83
N LEU A 48 -4.30 -3.25 2.43
CA LEU A 48 -3.67 -3.14 1.12
C LEU A 48 -2.25 -3.69 1.23
N LEU A 49 -1.96 -4.79 0.53
CA LEU A 49 -0.64 -5.38 0.44
C LEU A 49 0.10 -4.80 -0.77
N LEU A 50 1.30 -4.28 -0.54
CA LEU A 50 2.23 -3.74 -1.54
C LEU A 50 3.46 -4.65 -1.55
N SER A 51 3.69 -5.35 -2.65
CA SER A 51 4.84 -6.23 -2.83
C SER A 51 5.80 -5.62 -3.85
N ALA A 52 7.03 -5.37 -3.41
CA ALA A 52 8.17 -5.03 -4.25
C ALA A 52 9.05 -6.27 -4.52
N ASP A 53 8.49 -7.47 -4.41
CA ASP A 53 9.21 -8.70 -4.69
C ASP A 53 9.67 -8.76 -6.16
N PRO A 54 10.92 -9.19 -6.46
CA PRO A 54 11.44 -9.22 -7.83
C PRO A 54 10.61 -10.06 -8.82
N GLN A 55 9.93 -11.10 -8.34
CA GLN A 55 9.11 -12.01 -9.15
C GLN A 55 7.61 -11.75 -8.99
N PHE A 56 7.19 -11.26 -7.82
CA PHE A 56 5.79 -11.12 -7.45
C PHE A 56 5.37 -9.67 -7.15
N ALA A 57 6.02 -8.68 -7.78
CA ALA A 57 5.67 -7.27 -7.63
C ALA A 57 4.20 -7.01 -7.98
N ARG A 58 3.41 -6.56 -6.99
CA ARG A 58 1.94 -6.38 -7.10
C ARG A 58 1.38 -5.53 -5.97
N ALA A 59 0.17 -5.00 -6.18
CA ALA A 59 -0.66 -4.42 -5.13
C ALA A 59 -2.03 -5.10 -5.14
N HIS A 60 -2.61 -5.41 -3.98
CA HIS A 60 -3.97 -5.95 -3.88
C HIS A 60 -4.49 -5.89 -2.45
N TRP A 61 -5.82 -5.93 -2.31
CA TRP A 61 -6.48 -6.09 -1.02
C TRP A 61 -6.35 -7.52 -0.49
N ILE A 62 -6.12 -7.66 0.81
CA ILE A 62 -6.14 -8.94 1.51
C ILE A 62 -7.20 -8.91 2.62
N ALA A 63 -7.97 -9.99 2.71
CA ALA A 63 -9.07 -10.11 3.66
C ALA A 63 -8.62 -10.44 5.08
N ARG A 64 -7.44 -11.07 5.23
CA ARG A 64 -6.88 -11.46 6.52
C ARG A 64 -5.65 -10.62 6.82
N ARG A 65 -5.52 -10.21 8.08
CA ARG A 65 -4.30 -9.60 8.57
C ARG A 65 -3.14 -10.61 8.40
N PRO A 66 -2.05 -10.23 7.72
CA PRO A 66 -0.89 -11.10 7.59
C PRO A 66 -0.13 -11.18 8.92
N GLU A 67 0.65 -12.24 9.08
CA GLU A 67 1.63 -12.32 10.17
C GLU A 67 2.70 -11.24 9.95
N GLY A 68 2.89 -10.40 10.96
CA GLY A 68 3.83 -9.30 10.88
C GLY A 68 5.23 -9.77 11.27
N MET A 69 6.24 -9.32 10.52
CA MET A 69 7.63 -9.44 10.93
C MET A 69 7.94 -8.58 12.16
N ASP A 70 9.07 -8.91 12.81
CA ASP A 70 9.65 -8.09 13.86
C ASP A 70 9.95 -6.66 13.38
N ALA A 71 10.08 -5.74 14.34
CA ALA A 71 10.38 -4.35 14.06
C ALA A 71 11.73 -4.21 13.35
N THR A 72 11.72 -3.63 12.16
CA THR A 72 12.91 -3.23 11.40
C THR A 72 13.01 -1.69 11.35
N PRO A 73 14.19 -1.11 11.07
CA PRO A 73 14.31 0.34 10.88
C PRO A 73 13.35 0.88 9.81
N ALA A 74 13.16 0.14 8.70
CA ALA A 74 12.21 0.50 7.65
C ALA A 74 10.76 0.52 8.16
N LEU A 75 10.34 -0.52 8.90
CA LEU A 75 9.00 -0.57 9.48
C LEU A 75 8.76 0.57 10.48
N THR A 76 9.75 0.91 11.29
CA THR A 76 9.68 2.06 12.21
C THR A 76 9.48 3.37 11.44
N LEU A 77 10.21 3.57 10.34
CA LEU A 77 10.06 4.75 9.49
C LEU A 77 8.66 4.82 8.86
N PHE A 78 8.18 3.73 8.26
CA PHE A 78 6.83 3.68 7.70
C PHE A 78 5.77 4.00 8.75
N ARG A 79 5.89 3.44 9.96
CA ARG A 79 4.95 3.71 11.06
C ARG A 79 4.99 5.17 11.50
N ARG A 80 6.16 5.80 11.56
CA ARG A 80 6.31 7.20 11.96
C ARG A 80 5.51 8.14 11.06
N TYR A 81 5.53 7.92 9.74
CA TYR A 81 4.86 8.80 8.78
C TYR A 81 3.42 8.38 8.46
N LEU A 82 3.13 7.08 8.40
CA LEU A 82 1.86 6.57 7.88
C LEU A 82 0.86 6.19 8.97
N LYS A 83 1.30 5.78 10.16
CA LYS A 83 0.36 5.35 11.20
C LYS A 83 -0.48 6.55 11.65
N GLU A 84 -1.79 6.34 11.77
CA GLU A 84 -2.81 7.37 12.02
C GLU A 84 -2.98 8.42 10.90
N ALA A 85 -2.24 8.31 9.79
CA ALA A 85 -2.38 9.24 8.68
C ALA A 85 -3.74 9.08 7.98
N LYS A 86 -4.31 10.20 7.52
CA LYS A 86 -5.53 10.20 6.72
C LYS A 86 -5.19 10.10 5.24
N VAL A 87 -5.73 9.13 4.53
CA VAL A 87 -5.50 8.95 3.09
C VAL A 87 -6.13 10.13 2.34
N ALA A 88 -5.30 10.94 1.69
CA ALA A 88 -5.72 12.09 0.89
C ALA A 88 -6.03 11.68 -0.56
N PHE A 89 -5.22 10.81 -1.14
CA PHE A 89 -5.46 10.26 -2.48
C PHE A 89 -4.79 8.90 -2.67
N VAL A 90 -5.30 8.13 -3.64
CA VAL A 90 -4.64 6.94 -4.19
C VAL A 90 -4.70 7.04 -5.71
N ARG A 91 -3.55 7.00 -6.38
CA ARG A 91 -3.48 7.14 -7.84
C ARG A 91 -2.38 6.29 -8.46
N GLN A 92 -2.55 6.01 -9.74
CA GLN A 92 -1.49 5.50 -10.61
C GLN A 92 -0.74 6.67 -11.26
N ARG A 93 0.58 6.55 -11.38
CA ARG A 93 1.37 7.52 -12.16
C ARG A 93 1.29 7.18 -13.65
N GLY A 94 0.48 7.94 -14.39
CA GLY A 94 0.26 7.68 -15.82
C GLY A 94 -0.33 6.29 -16.07
N LEU A 95 0.26 5.54 -17.00
CA LEU A 95 -0.07 4.13 -17.28
C LEU A 95 1.09 3.20 -16.89
N ASP A 96 1.93 3.62 -15.94
CA ASP A 96 3.02 2.80 -15.39
C ASP A 96 2.54 1.99 -14.18
N ARG A 97 3.35 1.00 -13.76
CA ARG A 97 3.10 0.21 -12.54
C ARG A 97 3.62 0.92 -11.29
N VAL A 98 3.27 2.19 -11.13
CA VAL A 98 3.66 3.02 -9.99
C VAL A 98 2.40 3.48 -9.26
N LEU A 99 2.25 3.02 -8.02
CA LEU A 99 1.17 3.40 -7.12
C LEU A 99 1.64 4.53 -6.20
N GLU A 100 0.84 5.58 -6.07
CA GLU A 100 1.05 6.66 -5.11
C GLU A 100 -0.12 6.72 -4.13
N ILE A 101 0.20 6.68 -2.83
CA ILE A 101 -0.75 6.88 -1.74
C ILE A 101 -0.32 8.16 -1.00
N GLY A 102 -1.04 9.24 -1.23
CA GLY A 102 -0.88 10.47 -0.48
C GLY A 102 -1.66 10.40 0.82
N ALA A 103 -1.02 10.79 1.93
CA ALA A 103 -1.66 10.83 3.23
C ALA A 103 -1.20 12.03 4.05
N ASP A 104 -2.12 12.58 4.85
CA ASP A 104 -1.82 13.61 5.84
C ASP A 104 -1.48 12.91 7.15
N GLY A 105 -0.18 12.79 7.43
CA GLY A 105 0.34 12.05 8.58
C GLY A 105 0.71 12.94 9.77
N PRO A 106 1.11 12.33 10.90
CA PRO A 106 1.49 13.06 12.11
C PRO A 106 2.70 13.99 11.92
N GLU A 107 3.61 13.64 11.01
CA GLU A 107 4.80 14.42 10.67
C GLU A 107 4.55 15.39 9.48
N GLY A 108 3.29 15.53 9.05
CA GLY A 108 2.90 16.30 7.88
C GLY A 108 2.51 15.44 6.66
N PRO A 109 2.23 16.08 5.51
CA PRO A 109 1.88 15.39 4.27
C PRO A 109 3.01 14.45 3.82
N VAL A 110 2.65 13.21 3.46
CA VAL A 110 3.57 12.18 2.98
C VAL A 110 2.98 11.47 1.76
N VAL A 111 3.85 11.04 0.84
CA VAL A 111 3.46 10.19 -0.29
C VAL A 111 4.23 8.88 -0.19
N LEU A 112 3.50 7.78 0.00
CA LEU A 112 4.05 6.44 -0.15
C LEU A 112 4.01 6.06 -1.64
N VAL A 113 5.18 5.76 -2.20
CA VAL A 113 5.33 5.34 -3.60
C VAL A 113 5.69 3.86 -3.64
N ALA A 114 4.95 3.06 -4.41
CA ALA A 114 5.28 1.67 -4.69
C ALA A 114 5.52 1.48 -6.20
N GLU A 115 6.78 1.20 -6.55
CA GLU A 115 7.22 0.90 -7.91
C GLU A 115 7.17 -0.62 -8.14
N LEU A 116 6.13 -1.09 -8.83
CA LEU A 116 5.81 -2.50 -9.00
C LEU A 116 6.41 -3.05 -10.29
N MET A 117 7.71 -2.83 -10.47
CA MET A 117 8.40 -3.08 -11.75
C MET A 117 8.97 -4.50 -11.88
N GLY A 118 9.15 -5.23 -10.77
CA GLY A 118 9.87 -6.50 -10.77
C GLY A 118 11.37 -6.30 -11.00
N LYS A 119 12.06 -7.36 -11.42
CA LYS A 119 13.49 -7.33 -11.80
C LYS A 119 13.69 -7.00 -13.27
#